data_AF-A0A3D2DIS1-F1
#
_entry.id   AF-A0A3D2DIS1-F1
#
_cell.length_a   1.000
_cell.length_b   1.000
_cell.length_c   1.000
_cell.angle_alpha   90.00
_cell.angle_beta   90.00
_cell.angle_gamma   90.00
#
_symmetry.space_group_name_H-M   'P 1'
#
loop_
_entity.id
_entity.type
_entity.pdbx_description
1 polymer ?
#
loop_
_entity_poly.entity_id
_entity_poly.type
_entity_poly.pdbx_seq_one_letter_code
_entity_poly.pdbx_strand_id
1 'polypeptide(L)'
;RQNPKLDSFFDSHHPAVLKMIKMVVDNAHKAGIWAGICGELGADTSLTREFLKMGVDELSVSPGRILPIRKIILDTDVSQLS
;
A
#
# COMPACT_ATOMS: atom_id res chain seq x y z
N ARG A 1 12.47 9.75 -9.44
CA ARG A 1 11.46 9.42 -10.48
C ARG A 1 11.82 9.98 -11.85
N GLN A 2 12.31 11.22 -12.00
CA GLN A 2 12.54 11.84 -13.32
C GLN A 2 13.99 11.82 -13.81
N ASN A 3 14.85 10.95 -13.26
CA ASN A 3 16.22 10.76 -13.75
C ASN A 3 16.31 9.41 -14.46
N PRO A 4 16.29 9.37 -15.81
CA PRO A 4 16.25 8.12 -16.56
C PRO A 4 17.42 7.18 -16.29
N LYS A 5 18.57 7.73 -15.84
CA LYS A 5 19.75 6.93 -15.49
C LYS A 5 19.56 6.07 -14.24
N LEU A 6 18.52 6.34 -13.45
CA LEU A 6 18.25 5.66 -12.19
C LEU A 6 16.95 4.85 -12.21
N ASP A 7 16.26 4.76 -13.36
CA ASP A 7 14.96 4.09 -13.46
C ASP A 7 15.04 2.60 -13.08
N SER A 8 16.18 1.94 -13.36
CA SER A 8 16.41 0.54 -12.97
C SER A 8 16.46 0.30 -11.46
N PHE A 9 16.64 1.35 -10.66
CA PHE A 9 16.63 1.28 -9.19
C PHE A 9 15.29 1.70 -8.59
N PHE A 10 14.36 2.20 -9.42
CA PHE A 10 13.05 2.62 -8.96
C PHE A 10 12.10 1.41 -8.90
N ASP A 11 12.17 0.68 -7.79
CA ASP A 11 11.30 -0.45 -7.51
C ASP A 11 10.42 -0.16 -6.30
N SER A 12 9.11 -0.02 -6.52
CA SER A 12 8.14 0.23 -5.44
C SER A 12 7.73 -1.04 -4.70
N HIS A 13 8.04 -2.22 -5.26
CA HIS A 13 7.84 -3.53 -4.66
C HIS A 13 9.04 -3.97 -3.82
N HIS A 14 10.12 -3.18 -3.83
CA HIS A 14 11.34 -3.52 -3.11
C HIS A 14 11.06 -3.76 -1.62
N PRO A 15 11.56 -4.87 -1.02
CA PRO A 15 11.23 -5.23 0.37
C PRO A 15 11.53 -4.14 1.40
N ALA A 16 12.57 -3.33 1.16
CA ALA A 16 12.88 -2.19 2.04
C ALA A 16 11.78 -1.12 2.07
N VAL A 17 11.11 -0.87 0.93
CA VAL A 17 10.00 0.08 0.83
C VAL A 17 8.78 -0.46 1.58
N LEU A 18 8.45 -1.75 1.36
CA LEU A 18 7.34 -2.40 2.04
C LEU A 18 7.55 -2.46 3.57
N LYS A 19 8.78 -2.75 4.02
CA LYS A 19 9.14 -2.73 5.44
C LYS A 19 9.03 -1.33 6.04
N MET A 20 9.41 -0.29 5.29
CA MET A 20 9.24 1.10 5.72
C MET A 20 7.77 1.46 5.87
N ILE A 21 6.91 1.07 4.92
CA ILE A 21 5.45 1.29 5.01
C ILE A 21 4.88 0.60 6.25
N LYS A 22 5.17 -0.69 6.44
CA LYS A 22 4.77 -1.46 7.64
C LYS A 22 5.18 -0.75 8.93
N MET A 23 6.43 -0.26 8.99
CA MET A 23 6.94 0.47 10.15
C MET A 23 6.16 1.76 10.42
N VAL A 24 5.75 2.51 9.39
CA VAL A 24 4.93 3.71 9.55
C VAL A 24 3.55 3.35 10.10
N VAL A 25 2.88 2.36 9.51
CA VAL A 25 1.56 1.89 9.96
C VAL A 25 1.60 1.43 11.42
N ASP A 26 2.57 0.57 11.77
CA ASP A 26 2.72 0.05 13.13
C ASP A 26 2.91 1.16 14.17
N ASN A 27 3.67 2.22 13.82
CA ASN A 27 3.89 3.34 14.73
C ASN A 27 2.69 4.29 14.82
N ALA A 28 1.96 4.48 13.71
CA ALA A 28 0.70 5.24 13.72
C ALA A 28 -0.31 4.57 14.66
N HIS A 29 -0.51 3.25 14.52
CA HIS A 29 -1.42 2.49 15.37
C HIS A 29 -0.98 2.47 16.84
N LYS A 30 0.33 2.36 17.14
CA LYS A 30 0.86 2.50 18.51
C LYS A 30 0.56 3.87 19.14
N ALA A 31 0.52 4.92 18.31
CA ALA A 31 0.15 6.26 18.76
C ALA A 31 -1.37 6.51 18.75
N GLY A 32 -2.20 5.51 18.39
CA GLY A 32 -3.65 5.64 18.32
C GLY A 32 -4.15 6.51 17.16
N ILE A 33 -3.36 6.64 16.10
CA ILE A 33 -3.71 7.39 14.87
C ILE A 33 -3.72 6.48 13.65
N TRP A 34 -4.32 6.94 12.56
CA TRP A 34 -4.42 6.20 11.29
C TRP A 34 -3.24 6.49 10.35
N ALA A 35 -3.00 5.60 9.40
CA ALA A 35 -2.01 5.75 8.33
C ALA A 35 -2.62 5.40 6.95
N GLY A 36 -2.54 6.33 6.01
CA GLY A 36 -2.98 6.15 4.62
C GLY A 36 -1.83 6.17 3.61
N ILE A 37 -2.09 5.66 2.40
CA ILE A 37 -1.17 5.72 1.26
C ILE A 37 -1.81 6.54 0.14
N CYS A 38 -1.10 7.56 -0.33
CA CYS A 38 -1.48 8.34 -1.50
C CYS A 38 -0.54 8.09 -2.70
N GLY A 39 -1.05 8.39 -3.89
CA GLY A 39 -0.30 8.30 -5.14
C GLY A 39 -0.31 6.91 -5.77
N GLU A 40 0.44 6.77 -6.88
CA GLU A 40 0.34 5.60 -7.78
C GLU A 40 0.58 4.25 -7.09
N LEU A 41 1.39 4.19 -6.02
CA LEU A 41 1.63 2.96 -5.29
C LEU A 41 0.37 2.44 -4.59
N GLY A 42 -0.45 3.33 -4.02
CA GLY A 42 -1.73 2.96 -3.41
C GLY A 42 -2.73 2.44 -4.44
N ALA A 43 -2.52 2.73 -5.72
CA ALA A 43 -3.33 2.25 -6.83
C ALA A 43 -2.87 0.91 -7.42
N ASP A 44 -1.77 0.34 -6.92
CA ASP A 44 -1.25 -0.94 -7.37
C ASP A 44 -2.05 -2.11 -6.78
N THR A 45 -2.86 -2.74 -7.63
CA THR A 45 -3.72 -3.87 -7.25
C THR A 45 -2.93 -5.10 -6.80
N SER A 46 -1.68 -5.25 -7.21
CA SER A 46 -0.85 -6.39 -6.80
C SER A 46 -0.39 -6.30 -5.34
N LEU A 47 -0.35 -5.09 -4.78
CA LEU A 47 0.04 -4.84 -3.38
C LEU A 47 -1.16 -4.60 -2.45
N THR A 48 -2.39 -4.52 -2.98
CA THR A 48 -3.57 -4.22 -2.17
C THR A 48 -3.75 -5.20 -1.00
N ARG A 49 -3.56 -6.50 -1.22
CA ARG A 49 -3.65 -7.51 -0.14
C ARG A 49 -2.53 -7.35 0.89
N GLU A 50 -1.34 -6.96 0.46
CA GLU A 50 -0.21 -6.69 1.36
C GLU A 50 -0.51 -5.46 2.23
N PHE A 51 -1.04 -4.37 1.65
CA PHE A 51 -1.45 -3.19 2.41
C PHE A 51 -2.55 -3.50 3.44
N LEU A 52 -3.53 -4.33 3.08
CA LEU A 52 -4.54 -4.82 4.03
C LEU A 52 -3.91 -5.63 5.17
N LYS A 53 -2.98 -6.54 4.86
CA LYS A 53 -2.23 -7.30 5.87
C LYS A 53 -1.40 -6.40 6.78
N MET A 54 -0.81 -5.33 6.24
CA MET A 54 -0.05 -4.34 7.01
C MET A 54 -0.93 -3.52 7.94
N GLY A 55 -2.24 -3.44 7.69
CA GLY A 55 -3.18 -2.61 8.45
C GLY A 55 -3.28 -1.17 7.92
N VAL A 56 -3.01 -0.92 6.64
CA VAL A 56 -3.21 0.40 6.04
C VAL A 56 -4.68 0.81 6.13
N ASP A 57 -4.96 2.00 6.65
CA ASP A 57 -6.32 2.45 6.97
C ASP A 57 -7.02 3.11 5.77
N GLU A 58 -6.26 3.71 4.85
CA GLU A 58 -6.79 4.51 3.74
C GLU A 58 -5.92 4.39 2.48
N LEU A 59 -6.56 4.32 1.31
CA LEU A 59 -5.91 4.34 0.00
C LEU A 59 -6.48 5.49 -0.83
N SER A 60 -5.66 6.52 -1.05
CA SER A 60 -6.02 7.70 -1.83
C SER A 60 -5.57 7.54 -3.28
N VAL A 61 -6.52 7.31 -4.18
CA VAL A 61 -6.26 6.94 -5.58
C VAL A 61 -7.11 7.71 -6.58
N SER A 62 -6.69 7.71 -7.84
CA SER A 62 -7.49 8.28 -8.93
C SER A 62 -8.83 7.53 -9.10
N PRO A 63 -9.94 8.21 -9.50
CA PRO A 63 -11.27 7.60 -9.55
C PRO A 63 -11.36 6.28 -10.32
N GLY A 64 -10.61 6.16 -11.43
CA GLY A 64 -10.57 4.95 -12.25
C GLY A 64 -9.97 3.72 -11.55
N ARG A 65 -9.29 3.91 -10.41
CA ARG A 65 -8.64 2.84 -9.63
C ARG A 65 -9.47 2.38 -8.44
N ILE A 66 -10.53 3.11 -8.08
CA ILE A 66 -11.36 2.80 -6.91
C ILE A 66 -12.03 1.43 -7.05
N LEU A 67 -12.66 1.12 -8.19
CA LEU A 67 -13.43 -0.12 -8.35
C LEU A 67 -12.55 -1.39 -8.33
N PRO A 68 -11.41 -1.46 -9.05
CA PRO A 68 -10.51 -2.61 -8.98
C PRO A 68 -10.00 -2.88 -7.56
N ILE A 69 -9.58 -1.84 -6.84
CA ILE A 69 -9.05 -1.96 -5.48
C ILE A 69 -10.16 -2.39 -4.52
N ARG A 70 -11.33 -1.73 -4.59
CA ARG A 70 -12.48 -2.08 -3.75
C ARG A 70 -12.92 -3.53 -3.94
N LYS A 71 -12.86 -4.06 -5.17
CA LYS A 71 -13.14 -5.48 -5.42
C LYS A 71 -12.18 -6.38 -4.64
N ILE A 72 -10.88 -6.11 -4.68
CA ILE A 72 -9.89 -6.89 -3.93
C ILE A 72 -10.14 -6.80 -2.42
N ILE A 73 -10.43 -5.60 -1.90
CA ILE A 73 -10.73 -5.40 -0.47
C ILE A 73 -11.94 -6.24 -0.04
N LEU A 74 -13.03 -6.21 -0.81
CA LEU A 74 -14.25 -6.99 -0.50
C LEU A 74 -14.04 -8.51 -0.64
N ASP A 75 -13.14 -8.93 -1.53
CA ASP A 75 -12.80 -10.34 -1.78
C ASP A 75 -11.64 -10.83 -0.87
N THR A 76 -11.26 -10.08 0.17
CA THR A 76 -10.15 -10.41 1.07
C THR A 76 -10.61 -10.55 2.50
N ASP A 77 -10.47 -11.74 3.05
CA ASP A 77 -10.53 -11.97 4.50
C ASP A 77 -9.12 -11.76 5.08
N VAL A 78 -8.96 -10.64 5.81
CA VAL A 78 -7.68 -10.28 6.46
C VAL A 78 -7.25 -11.29 7.53
N SER A 79 -8.17 -12.04 8.14
CA SER A 79 -7.83 -13.07 9.13
C SER A 79 -7.10 -14.27 8.51
N GLN A 80 -7.21 -14.45 7.19
CA GLN A 80 -6.60 -15.53 6.44
C GLN A 80 -5.28 -15.11 5.76
N LEU A 81 -4.86 -13.85 5.91
CA LEU A 81 -3.57 -13.37 5.40
C LEU A 81 -2.48 -13.69 6.43
N SER A 82 -1.78 -14.82 6.22
CA SER A 82 -0.57 -15.19 6.98
C SER A 82 0.50 -14.12 6.88
#